data_AF-A0A645JJK9-F1
#
_entry.id   AF-A0A645JJK9-F1
#
_cell.length_a   1.000
_cell.length_b   1.000
_cell.length_c   1.000
_cell.angle_alpha   90.00
_cell.angle_beta   90.00
_cell.angle_gamma   90.00
#
_symmetry.space_group_name_H-M   'P 1'
#
loop_
_entity.id
_entity.type
_entity.pdbx_description
1 polymer ?
#
loop_
_entity_poly.entity_id
_entity_poly.type
_entity_poly.pdbx_seq_one_letter_code
_entity_poly.pdbx_strand_id
1 'polypeptide(L)' 'MRLRSGGELTVTDSFLSTEINGRTVRVAKFSNGFVEKLESLKSKGYKPISANVGYVVAWHGENDEDETAIVLPILRLG' A
#
# COMPACT_ATOMS: atom_id res chain seq x y z
N MET A 1 -3.59 6.40 15.97
CA MET A 1 -4.43 6.24 14.76
C MET A 1 -4.50 4.75 14.40
N ARG A 2 -5.63 4.22 13.91
CA ARG A 2 -5.74 2.86 13.37
C ARG A 2 -5.87 2.93 11.84
N LEU A 3 -5.40 1.90 11.13
CA LEU A 3 -5.56 1.75 9.68
C LEU A 3 -7.05 1.69 9.31
N ARG A 4 -7.44 2.45 8.27
CA ARG A 4 -8.82 2.50 7.78
C ARG A 4 -8.84 2.82 6.29
N SER A 5 -9.89 2.41 5.60
CA SER A 5 -10.17 2.81 4.21
C SER A 5 -10.15 4.34 4.07
N GLY A 6 -9.60 4.82 2.96
CA GLY A 6 -9.37 6.24 2.71
C GLY A 6 -8.17 6.85 3.45
N GLY A 7 -7.48 6.09 4.32
CA GLY A 7 -6.26 6.57 4.98
C GLY A 7 -5.14 6.88 3.99
N GLU A 8 -4.45 7.99 4.18
CA GLU A 8 -3.35 8.39 3.31
C GLU A 8 -2.12 7.51 3.52
N LEU A 9 -1.45 7.20 2.42
CA LEU A 9 -0.21 6.43 2.39
C LEU A 9 0.89 7.27 1.75
N THR A 10 2.08 7.21 2.34
CA THR A 10 3.30 7.77 1.78
C THR A 10 4.06 6.70 1.02
N VAL A 11 4.43 6.99 -0.22
CA VAL A 11 5.32 6.14 -1.03
C VAL A 11 6.76 6.48 -0.66
N THR A 12 7.54 5.50 -0.23
CA THR A 12 8.98 5.65 0.03
C THR A 12 9.70 4.41 -0.48
N ASP A 13 10.63 4.61 -1.41
CA ASP A 13 11.27 3.54 -2.17
C ASP A 13 10.22 2.58 -2.76
N SER A 14 10.26 1.32 -2.32
CA SER A 14 9.33 0.26 -2.73
C SER A 14 8.26 -0.04 -1.67
N PHE A 15 7.98 0.90 -0.77
CA PHE A 15 7.04 0.72 0.33
C PHE A 15 5.93 1.76 0.32
N LEU A 16 4.78 1.34 0.85
CA LEU A 16 3.73 2.23 1.32
C LEU A 16 3.76 2.27 2.84
N SER A 17 3.70 3.48 3.39
CA SER A 17 3.78 3.73 4.82
C SER A 17 2.71 4.69 5.29
N THR A 18 2.38 4.63 6.59
CA THR A 18 1.48 5.57 7.25
C THR A 18 1.89 5.76 8.71
N GLU A 19 1.36 6.79 9.36
CA GLU A 19 1.64 7.05 10.78
C GLU A 19 0.62 6.31 11.66
N ILE A 20 1.12 5.49 12.58
CA ILE A 20 0.31 4.75 13.55
C ILE A 20 0.89 5.00 14.92
N ASN A 21 0.18 5.79 15.73
CA ASN A 21 0.54 6.09 17.12
C ASN A 21 1.92 6.76 17.25
N GLY A 22 2.17 7.78 16.42
CA GLY A 22 3.40 8.56 16.37
C GLY A 22 4.57 7.86 15.67
N ARG A 23 4.34 6.70 15.04
CA ARG A 23 5.39 5.93 14.38
C ARG A 23 5.06 5.69 12.91
N THR A 24 6.06 5.84 12.05
CA THR A 24 5.96 5.43 10.65
C THR A 24 5.95 3.90 10.57
N VAL A 25 4.87 3.34 10.03
CA VAL A 25 4.69 1.91 9.83
C VAL A 25 4.62 1.62 8.34
N ARG A 26 5.42 0.64 7.88
CA ARG A 26 5.33 0.11 6.51
C ARG A 26 4.17 -0.88 6.45
N VAL A 27 3.20 -0.60 5.58
CA VAL A 27 1.94 -1.37 5.50
C VAL A 27 1.85 -2.24 4.25
N ALA A 28 2.62 -1.90 3.21
CA ALA A 28 2.75 -2.74 2.02
C ALA A 28 4.13 -2.56 1.39
N LYS A 29 4.63 -3.61 0.75
CA LYS A 29 5.83 -3.60 -0.09
C LYS A 29 5.41 -3.91 -1.53
N PHE A 30 5.95 -3.16 -2.47
CA PHE A 30 5.77 -3.44 -3.89
C PHE A 30 6.44 -4.75 -4.27
N SER A 31 5.76 -5.56 -5.09
CA SER A 31 6.38 -6.72 -5.71
C SER A 31 7.42 -6.29 -6.73
N ASN A 32 8.39 -7.16 -7.03
CA ASN A 32 9.42 -6.87 -8.03
C ASN A 32 8.81 -6.49 -9.39
N GLY A 33 7.80 -7.24 -9.85
CA GLY A 33 7.10 -6.92 -11.10
C GLY A 33 6.35 -5.57 -11.06
N PHE A 34 5.84 -5.15 -9.90
CA PHE A 34 5.26 -3.81 -9.78
C PHE A 34 6.32 -2.71 -9.79
N VAL A 35 7.48 -2.94 -9.16
CA VAL A 35 8.62 -2.01 -9.21
C VAL A 35 9.10 -1.82 -10.65
N GLU A 36 9.32 -2.90 -11.40
CA GLU A 36 9.71 -2.84 -12.81
C GLU A 36 8.67 -2.08 -13.66
N LYS A 37 7.39 -2.37 -13.46
CA LYS A 37 6.29 -1.64 -14.11
C LYS A 37 6.32 -0.16 -13.76
N LEU A 38 6.56 0.19 -12.50
CA LEU A 38 6.61 1.57 -12.05
C LEU A 38 7.81 2.32 -12.65
N GLU A 39 8.98 1.70 -12.74
CA GLU A 39 10.15 2.27 -13.42
C GLU A 39 9.91 2.49 -14.92
N SER A 40 9.24 1.54 -15.59
CA SER A 40 8.81 1.71 -16.99
C SER A 40 7.82 2.86 -17.19
N LEU A 41 6.97 3.14 -16.20
CA LEU A 41 6.05 4.28 -16.24
C LEU A 41 6.77 5.59 -15.93
N LYS A 42 7.73 5.59 -15.00
CA LYS A 42 8.60 6.74 -14.72
C LYS A 42 9.40 7.19 -15.93
N SER A 43 9.94 6.26 -16.72
CA SER A 43 10.65 6.60 -17.97
C SER A 43 9.75 7.26 -19.02
N LYS A 44 8.42 7.12 -18.89
CA LYS A 44 7.40 7.79 -19.72
C LYS A 44 6.86 9.09 -19.11
N GLY A 45 7.44 9.55 -18.01
CA GLY A 45 7.06 10.78 -17.32
C GLY A 45 6.00 10.64 -16.23
N TYR A 46 5.48 9.42 -15.99
CA TYR A 46 4.50 9.20 -14.92
C TYR A 46 5.17 9.12 -13.56
N LYS A 47 4.56 9.74 -12.55
CA LYS A 47 5.01 9.63 -11.15
C LYS A 47 3.84 9.37 -10.20
N PRO A 48 4.09 8.74 -9.04
CA PRO A 48 3.12 8.72 -7.94
C PRO A 48 2.65 10.13 -7.58
N ILE A 49 1.33 10.35 -7.61
CA ILE A 49 0.71 11.62 -7.20
C ILE A 49 -0.10 11.48 -5.91
N SER A 50 -0.57 10.27 -5.59
CA SER A 50 -1.26 9.97 -4.33
C SER A 50 -1.26 8.47 -4.08
N ALA A 51 -1.23 8.07 -2.82
CA ALA A 51 -1.53 6.72 -2.40
C ALA A 51 -2.48 6.73 -1.20
N ASN A 52 -3.43 5.81 -1.18
CA ASN A 52 -4.37 5.67 -0.07
C ASN A 52 -4.71 4.21 0.17
N VAL A 53 -5.15 3.89 1.38
CA VAL A 53 -5.82 2.64 1.69
C VAL A 53 -7.13 2.64 0.89
N GLY A 54 -7.28 1.73 -0.06
CA GLY A 54 -8.55 1.53 -0.75
C GLY A 54 -9.51 0.82 0.18
N TYR A 55 -9.08 -0.34 0.66
CA TYR A 55 -9.86 -1.20 1.56
C TYR A 55 -8.96 -1.84 2.62
N VAL A 56 -9.55 -2.12 3.79
CA VAL A 56 -9.02 -3.06 4.78
C VAL A 56 -10.00 -4.21 4.82
N VAL A 57 -9.55 -5.42 4.49
CA VAL A 57 -10.41 -6.61 4.42
C VAL A 57 -9.97 -7.63 5.45
N ALA A 58 -10.91 -8.32 6.06
CA ALA A 58 -10.62 -9.51 6.82
C ALA A 58 -10.43 -10.67 5.85
N TRP A 59 -9.28 -11.34 5.93
CA TRP A 59 -8.96 -12.52 5.15
C TRP A 59 -8.91 -13.73 6.06
N HIS A 60 -9.59 -14.78 5.68
CA HIS A 60 -9.52 -16.07 6.35
C HIS A 60 -9.05 -17.10 5.34
N GLY A 61 -7.84 -17.61 5.52
CA GLY A 61 -7.34 -18.72 4.72
C GLY A 61 -8.13 -19.99 5.02
N GLU A 62 -8.08 -20.96 4.09
CA GLU A 62 -8.84 -22.22 4.21
C GLU A 62 -8.53 -23.03 5.48
N ASN A 63 -7.37 -22.81 6.09
CA ASN A 63 -6.91 -23.50 7.31
C ASN A 63 -6.55 -22.51 8.44
N ASP A 64 -6.89 -21.23 8.32
CA ASP A 64 -6.59 -20.27 9.38
C ASP A 64 -7.61 -20.43 10.51
N GLU A 65 -7.19 -20.31 11.78
CA GLU A 65 -8.13 -20.30 12.91
C GLU A 65 -8.73 -18.89 13.12
N ASP A 66 -7.98 -17.85 12.73
CA ASP A 66 -8.32 -16.44 12.91
C ASP A 66 -8.36 -15.68 11.57
N GLU A 67 -9.05 -14.55 11.54
CA GLU A 67 -9.01 -13.61 10.41
C GLU A 67 -7.76 -12.73 10.47
N THR A 68 -7.09 -12.56 9.33
CA THR A 68 -5.98 -11.62 9.13
C THR A 68 -6.45 -10.39 8.37
N ALA A 69 -6.19 -9.19 8.91
CA ALA A 69 -6.48 -7.95 8.19
C ALA A 69 -5.48 -7.72 7.05
N ILE A 70 -5.97 -7.60 5.82
CA ILE A 70 -5.19 -7.29 4.62
C ILE A 70 -5.50 -5.87 4.14
N VAL A 71 -4.45 -5.12 3.81
CA VAL A 71 -4.56 -3.78 3.23
C VAL A 71 -4.53 -3.86 1.71
N LEU A 72 -5.54 -3.29 1.04
CA LEU A 72 -5.60 -3.13 -0.40
C LEU A 72 -5.36 -1.65 -0.76
N PRO A 73 -4.12 -1.25 -1.10
CA PRO A 73 -3.81 0.14 -1.41
C PRO A 73 -4.18 0.51 -2.84
N ILE A 74 -4.44 1.80 -3.06
CA ILE A 74 -4.61 2.41 -4.38
C ILE A 74 -3.45 3.39 -4.58
N LEU A 75 -2.70 3.22 -5.67
CA LEU A 75 -1.67 4.15 -6.12
C LEU A 75 -2.15 4.86 -7.39
N ARG A 76 -2.17 6.20 -7.39
CA ARG A 76 -2.46 6.99 -8.59
C ARG A 76 -1.16 7.56 -9.16
N LEU A 77 -1.04 7.49 -10.48
CA LEU A 77 0.06 8.06 -11.24
C LEU A 77 -0.47 9.21 -12.11
N GLY A 78 0.35 10.22 -12.31
CA GLY A 78 0.07 11.36 -13.20
C GLY A 78 1.35 11.96 -13.76
#